data_AF-A0A133ZZU4-F1
#
_entry.id   AF-A0A133ZZU4-F1
#
_cell.length_a   1.000
_cell.length_b   1.000
_cell.length_c   1.000
_cell.angle_alpha   90.00
_cell.angle_beta   90.00
_cell.angle_gamma   90.00
#
_symmetry.space_group_name_H-M   'P 1'
#
loop_
_entity.id
_entity.type
_entity.pdbx_description
1 polymer ?
#
loop_
_entity_poly.entity_id
_entity_poly.type
_entity_poly.pdbx_seq_one_letter_code
_entity_poly.pdbx_strand_id
1 'polypeptide(L)'
;MYDLKAYTPTQGVKSVTRYNFRTQEVELEVAPYMPVKTKNFKLLRCSELKDIWGNLIYEDYIVKYKDDLIGVVKFIKGKFVVEFKQITVDLCNIYDRLLIIGDVYAGNEQ
;
A
#
# COMPACT_ATOMS: atom_id res chain seq x y z
N MET A 1 4.29 0.17 -16.94
CA MET A 1 5.16 0.23 -15.76
C MET A 1 4.22 0.09 -14.57
N TYR A 2 4.40 -0.91 -13.71
CA TYR A 2 3.50 -1.11 -12.56
C TYR A 2 3.90 -0.11 -11.46
N ASP A 3 2.97 0.71 -10.98
CA ASP A 3 3.20 1.55 -9.82
C ASP A 3 3.25 0.67 -8.57
N LEU A 4 4.46 0.48 -8.05
CA LEU A 4 4.76 -0.38 -6.91
C LEU A 4 5.28 0.48 -5.76
N LYS A 5 4.64 0.37 -4.58
CA LYS A 5 5.16 0.92 -3.34
C LYS A 5 5.83 -0.19 -2.55
N ALA A 6 7.02 0.08 -2.01
CA ALA A 6 7.75 -0.87 -1.17
C ALA A 6 8.06 -0.25 0.19
N TYR A 7 8.00 -1.10 1.22
CA TYR A 7 8.40 -0.76 2.58
C TYR A 7 9.55 -1.67 2.99
N THR A 8 10.55 -1.08 3.67
CA THR A 8 11.57 -1.85 4.40
C THR A 8 11.50 -1.48 5.89
N PRO A 9 11.67 -2.43 6.82
CA PRO A 9 11.56 -2.15 8.26
C PRO A 9 12.69 -1.29 8.83
N THR A 10 13.79 -1.14 8.10
CA THR A 10 15.04 -0.56 8.63
C THR A 10 15.51 0.67 7.86
N GLN A 11 14.89 1.02 6.73
CA GLN A 11 15.34 2.11 5.88
C GLN A 11 14.17 2.85 5.20
N GLY A 12 14.25 4.18 5.15
CA GLY A 12 13.29 5.05 4.45
C GLY A 12 13.31 4.83 2.94
N VAL A 13 12.32 4.11 2.40
CA VAL A 13 12.19 3.84 0.96
C VAL A 13 11.61 5.06 0.26
N LYS A 14 12.32 5.58 -0.74
CA LYS A 14 11.86 6.70 -1.58
C LYS A 14 11.07 6.20 -2.79
N SER A 15 11.56 5.19 -3.49
CA SER A 15 10.88 4.64 -4.68
C SER A 15 11.31 3.21 -5.00
N VAL A 16 10.48 2.48 -5.76
CA VAL A 16 10.84 1.20 -6.38
C VAL A 16 11.36 1.48 -7.79
N THR A 17 12.63 1.19 -8.05
CA THR A 17 13.24 1.44 -9.37
C THR A 17 13.17 0.23 -10.28
N ARG A 18 13.18 -0.99 -9.72
CA ARG A 18 13.07 -2.22 -10.51
C ARG A 18 12.51 -3.38 -9.68
N TYR A 19 11.74 -4.25 -10.32
CA TYR A 19 11.33 -5.53 -9.75
C TYR A 19 11.64 -6.68 -10.70
N ASN A 20 12.32 -7.71 -10.20
CA ASN A 20 12.57 -8.94 -10.93
C ASN A 20 11.57 -10.01 -10.51
N PHE A 21 10.58 -10.27 -11.37
CA PHE A 21 9.54 -11.26 -11.11
C PHE A 21 10.07 -12.70 -10.96
N ARG A 22 11.22 -13.04 -11.56
CA ARG A 22 11.79 -14.39 -11.48
C ARG A 22 12.53 -14.62 -10.16
N THR A 23 13.35 -13.66 -9.76
CA THR A 23 14.18 -13.78 -8.54
C THR A 23 13.50 -13.21 -7.30
N GLN A 24 12.35 -12.54 -7.47
CA GLN A 24 11.65 -11.77 -6.44
C GLN A 24 12.56 -10.73 -5.77
N GLU A 25 13.56 -10.22 -6.49
CA GLU A 25 14.41 -9.14 -6.01
C GLU A 25 13.81 -7.80 -6.43
N VAL A 26 13.86 -6.84 -5.50
CA VAL A 26 13.51 -5.45 -5.78
C VAL A 26 14.75 -4.59 -5.64
N GLU A 27 14.84 -3.59 -6.51
CA GLU A 27 15.80 -2.51 -6.42
C GLU A 27 15.04 -1.28 -5.93
N LEU A 28 15.50 -0.72 -4.80
CA LEU A 28 14.88 0.41 -4.14
C LEU A 28 15.82 1.61 -4.18
N GLU A 29 15.25 2.78 -4.41
CA GLU A 29 15.90 4.04 -4.07
C GLU A 29 15.59 4.33 -2.59
N VAL A 30 16.63 4.43 -1.76
CA VAL A 30 16.52 4.66 -0.32
C VAL A 30 17.20 5.99 -0.04
N ALA A 31 16.50 6.99 0.49
CA ALA A 31 17.13 8.27 0.83
C ALA A 31 17.80 8.18 2.22
N PRO A 32 19.01 8.74 2.45
CA PRO A 32 19.88 9.50 1.55
C PRO A 32 20.94 8.63 0.80
N TYR A 33 20.72 7.34 0.59
CA TYR A 33 21.72 6.37 0.13
C TYR A 33 21.60 5.99 -1.36
N MET A 34 22.57 5.19 -1.84
CA MET A 34 22.57 4.59 -3.18
C MET A 34 21.46 3.53 -3.33
N PRO A 35 21.05 3.17 -4.56
CA PRO A 35 20.10 2.09 -4.79
C PRO A 35 20.52 0.80 -4.09
N VAL A 36 19.61 0.23 -3.30
CA VAL A 36 19.85 -1.03 -2.56
C VAL A 36 19.04 -2.14 -3.20
N LYS A 37 19.69 -3.27 -3.48
CA LYS A 37 19.02 -4.52 -3.82
C LYS A 37 18.81 -5.32 -2.55
N THR A 38 17.56 -5.67 -2.27
CA THR A 38 17.21 -6.44 -1.08
C THR A 38 16.10 -7.44 -1.40
N LYS A 39 16.04 -8.49 -0.58
CA LYS A 39 14.92 -9.46 -0.55
C LYS A 39 13.98 -9.22 0.63
N ASN A 40 14.36 -8.35 1.57
CA ASN A 40 13.59 -8.02 2.76
C ASN A 40 12.71 -6.78 2.51
N PHE A 41 11.65 -6.96 1.74
CA PHE A 41 10.70 -5.88 1.41
C PHE A 41 9.29 -6.43 1.32
N LYS A 42 8.30 -5.54 1.47
CA LYS A 42 6.91 -5.85 1.13
C LYS A 42 6.46 -4.95 -0.01
N LEU A 43 5.98 -5.57 -1.10
CA LEU A 43 5.35 -4.87 -2.22
C LEU A 43 3.87 -4.72 -1.93
N LEU A 44 3.36 -3.50 -2.13
CA LEU A 44 1.93 -3.22 -2.07
C LEU A 44 1.39 -3.03 -3.48
N ARG A 45 0.27 -3.69 -3.77
CA ARG A 45 -0.42 -3.55 -5.05
C ARG A 45 -1.17 -2.23 -5.09
N CYS A 46 -1.02 -1.48 -6.18
CA CYS A 46 -1.87 -0.33 -6.49
C CYS A 46 -3.24 -0.81 -6.95
N SER A 47 -4.31 -0.17 -6.48
CA SER A 47 -5.68 -0.44 -6.93
C SER A 47 -6.09 0.35 -8.18
N GLU A 48 -5.28 1.33 -8.60
CA GLU A 48 -5.60 2.35 -9.61
C GLU A 48 -6.81 3.25 -9.26
N LEU A 49 -7.41 3.07 -8.08
CA LEU A 49 -8.49 3.90 -7.55
C LEU A 49 -7.93 5.01 -6.67
N LYS A 50 -8.68 6.12 -6.60
CA LYS A 50 -8.28 7.32 -5.86
C LYS A 50 -9.27 7.64 -4.74
N ASP A 51 -8.74 8.02 -3.58
CA ASP A 51 -9.55 8.45 -2.43
C ASP A 51 -10.21 9.82 -2.67
N ILE A 52 -10.93 10.34 -1.67
CA ILE A 52 -11.64 11.64 -1.77
C ILE A 52 -10.73 12.84 -2.07
N TRP A 53 -9.43 12.72 -1.85
CA TRP A 53 -8.43 13.77 -2.10
C TRP A 53 -7.59 13.49 -3.35
N GLY A 54 -7.93 12.46 -4.12
CA GLY A 54 -7.24 12.12 -5.37
C GLY A 54 -5.98 11.27 -5.17
N ASN A 55 -5.73 10.75 -3.97
CA ASN A 55 -4.57 9.93 -3.65
C ASN A 55 -4.80 8.48 -4.09
N LEU A 56 -3.80 7.85 -4.71
CA LEU A 56 -3.87 6.43 -5.09
C LEU A 56 -3.99 5.54 -3.85
N ILE A 57 -4.93 4.59 -3.91
CA ILE A 57 -5.18 3.61 -2.86
C ILE A 57 -4.36 2.36 -3.14
N TYR A 58 -3.53 1.96 -2.17
CA TYR A 58 -2.72 0.74 -2.22
C TYR A 58 -3.24 -0.31 -1.24
N GLU A 59 -2.87 -1.57 -1.49
CA GLU A 59 -3.00 -2.65 -0.52
C GLU A 59 -2.37 -2.25 0.83
N ASP A 60 -2.97 -2.68 1.93
CA ASP A 60 -2.55 -2.40 3.31
C ASP A 60 -2.59 -0.91 3.73
N TYR A 61 -3.24 -0.04 2.96
CA TYR A 61 -3.61 1.30 3.43
C TYR A 61 -4.74 1.24 4.45
N ILE A 62 -4.64 2.11 5.45
CA ILE A 62 -5.67 2.35 6.46
C ILE A 62 -6.55 3.48 5.94
N VAL A 63 -7.85 3.21 5.83
CA VAL A 63 -8.83 4.13 5.27
C VAL A 63 -9.94 4.37 6.28
N LYS A 64 -10.45 5.61 6.29
CA LYS A 64 -11.64 6.01 7.02
C LYS A 64 -12.80 6.13 6.04
N TYR A 65 -13.87 5.39 6.33
CA TYR A 65 -15.19 5.55 5.75
C TYR A 65 -16.08 6.26 6.79
N LYS A 66 -17.17 6.91 6.37
CA LYS A 66 -18.12 7.70 7.18
C LYS A 66 -18.22 7.31 8.68
N ASP A 67 -18.39 8.30 9.56
CA ASP A 67 -18.67 8.11 11.01
C ASP A 67 -17.69 7.16 11.72
N ASP A 68 -16.39 7.38 11.52
CA ASP A 68 -15.29 6.66 12.20
C ASP A 68 -15.16 5.16 11.89
N LEU A 69 -15.73 4.68 10.79
CA LEU A 69 -15.44 3.34 10.29
C LEU A 69 -14.02 3.28 9.69
N ILE A 70 -13.08 2.80 10.48
CA ILE A 70 -11.71 2.55 10.04
C ILE A 70 -11.59 1.12 9.52
N GLY A 71 -10.98 0.98 8.35
CA GLY A 71 -10.72 -0.31 7.71
C GLY A 71 -9.36 -0.36 7.04
N VAL A 72 -8.97 -1.56 6.64
CA VAL A 72 -7.70 -1.81 5.93
C VAL A 72 -8.00 -2.34 4.54
N VAL A 73 -7.31 -1.79 3.53
CA VAL A 73 -7.41 -2.26 2.16
C VAL A 73 -6.67 -3.59 2.01
N LYS A 74 -7.30 -4.60 1.42
CA LYS A 74 -6.72 -5.93 1.17
C LYS A 74 -6.94 -6.38 -0.26
N PHE A 75 -6.02 -7.16 -0.80
CA PHE A 75 -6.21 -7.84 -2.08
C PHE A 75 -6.50 -9.34 -1.86
N ILE A 76 -7.77 -9.73 -1.96
CA ILE A 76 -8.21 -11.09 -1.63
C ILE A 76 -8.95 -11.67 -2.83
N LYS A 77 -8.61 -12.90 -3.23
CA LYS A 77 -9.27 -13.64 -4.34
C LYS A 77 -9.36 -12.82 -5.64
N GLY A 78 -8.32 -12.05 -5.95
CA GLY A 78 -8.22 -11.32 -7.22
C GLY A 78 -8.90 -9.94 -7.24
N LYS A 79 -9.39 -9.43 -6.11
CA LYS A 79 -10.01 -8.11 -6.03
C LYS A 79 -9.59 -7.33 -4.78
N PHE A 80 -9.72 -6.01 -4.86
CA PHE A 80 -9.51 -5.13 -3.72
C PHE A 80 -10.78 -5.02 -2.87
N VAL A 81 -10.60 -5.15 -1.56
CA VAL A 81 -11.66 -4.99 -0.56
C VAL A 81 -11.17 -4.09 0.56
N VAL A 82 -12.09 -3.49 1.30
CA VAL A 82 -11.81 -2.85 2.59
C VAL A 82 -12.38 -3.74 3.68
N GLU A 83 -11.50 -4.22 4.54
CA GLU A 83 -11.87 -4.95 5.76
C GLU A 83 -12.09 -3.96 6.90
N PHE A 84 -13.34 -3.77 7.28
CA PHE A 84 -13.72 -3.11 8.52
C PHE A 84 -13.90 -4.16 9.62
N LYS A 85 -13.95 -3.74 10.89
CA LYS A 85 -14.06 -4.65 12.05
C LYS A 85 -15.22 -5.65 11.97
N GLN A 86 -16.32 -5.30 11.30
CA GLN A 86 -17.56 -6.10 11.26
C GLN A 86 -17.96 -6.56 9.84
N ILE A 87 -17.40 -5.92 8.80
CA ILE A 87 -17.82 -6.15 7.41
C ILE A 87 -16.64 -6.00 6.46
N THR A 88 -16.69 -6.74 5.36
CA THR A 88 -15.76 -6.57 4.23
C THR A 88 -16.55 -6.02 3.05
N VAL A 89 -16.06 -4.93 2.46
CA VAL A 89 -16.75 -4.23 1.37
C VAL A 89 -15.84 -4.18 0.15
N ASP A 90 -16.42 -4.31 -1.04
CA ASP A 90 -15.69 -4.16 -2.29
C ASP A 90 -15.17 -2.72 -2.44
N LEU A 91 -13.87 -2.56 -2.70
CA LEU A 91 -13.26 -1.22 -2.78
C LEU A 91 -13.89 -0.40 -3.91
N CYS A 92 -14.23 -1.03 -5.03
CA CYS A 92 -14.86 -0.38 -6.19
C CYS A 92 -16.20 0.30 -5.86
N ASN A 93 -16.88 -0.12 -4.78
CA ASN A 93 -18.18 0.43 -4.40
C ASN A 93 -18.10 1.68 -3.52
N ILE A 94 -16.94 1.96 -2.92
CA ILE A 94 -16.82 2.97 -1.86
C ILE A 94 -15.60 3.87 -1.97
N TYR A 95 -14.70 3.63 -2.94
CA TYR A 95 -13.39 4.30 -3.03
C TYR A 95 -13.47 5.84 -3.04
N ASP A 96 -14.48 6.39 -3.71
CA ASP A 96 -14.76 7.82 -3.86
C ASP A 96 -15.25 8.50 -2.57
N ARG A 97 -15.39 7.74 -1.48
CA ARG A 97 -15.83 8.20 -0.16
C ARG A 97 -14.84 7.84 0.95
N LEU A 98 -13.72 7.21 0.59
CA LEU A 98 -12.67 6.86 1.53
C LEU A 98 -11.70 8.01 1.69
N LEU A 99 -11.22 8.20 2.91
CA LEU A 99 -10.07 9.02 3.22
C LEU A 99 -8.92 8.12 3.64
N ILE A 100 -7.78 8.20 2.95
CA ILE A 100 -6.56 7.50 3.41
C ILE A 100 -6.04 8.23 4.65
N ILE A 101 -5.86 7.50 5.75
CA ILE A 101 -5.38 8.04 7.04
C ILE A 101 -4.04 7.44 7.46
N GLY A 102 -3.51 6.49 6.71
CA GLY A 102 -2.20 5.89 6.95
C GLY A 102 -2.02 4.58 6.21
N ASP A 103 -1.00 3.82 6.61
CA ASP A 103 -0.77 2.45 6.19
C ASP A 103 -0.31 1.61 7.39
N VAL A 104 -0.41 0.29 7.29
CA VAL A 104 -0.09 -0.61 8.41
C VAL A 104 1.41 -0.65 8.78
N TYR A 105 2.29 -0.01 7.99
CA TYR A 105 3.74 -0.03 8.22
C TYR A 105 4.25 1.24 8.91
N ALA A 106 3.51 2.35 8.79
CA ALA A 106 3.89 3.64 9.37
C ALA A 106 4.01 3.64 10.91
N GLY A 107 3.63 2.56 11.60
CA GLY A 107 3.80 2.37 13.05
C GLY A 107 4.93 1.41 13.46
N ASN A 108 5.72 0.89 12.53
CA ASN A 108 6.85 -0.02 12.81
C ASN A 108 8.21 0.68 12.71
N GLU A 109 8.27 1.99 12.96
CA GLU A 109 9.53 2.65 13.32
C GLU A 109 9.79 2.36 14.81
N GLN A 110 10.54 1.29 15.09
CA GLN A 110 11.19 1.07 16.40
C GLN A 110 12.54 1.78 16.44
#